data_AF-A0AA51R6L2-F1
#
_entry.id   AF-A0AA51R6L2-F1
#
_cell.length_a   1.000
_cell.length_b   1.000
_cell.length_c   1.000
_cell.angle_alpha   90.00
_cell.angle_beta   90.00
_cell.angle_gamma   90.00
#
_symmetry.space_group_name_H-M   'P 1'
#
loop_
_entity.id
_entity.type
_entity.pdbx_description
1 polymer ?
#
loop_
_entity_poly.entity_id
_entity_poly.type
_entity_poly.pdbx_seq_one_letter_code
_entity_poly.pdbx_strand_id
1 'polypeptide(L)'
;MIWRDWLKKWKMTNLQLNPPFLNVELKFADADKDAAWEMYIELLTRITTQALDPKDGDEKTALDSIYKLFEITREIIKRHGRDSLEFTKLAIVVLNQIIRPFTARWHKPSVSGAFNDSVQRLAFRQELAELQANLRNYTAMLGDMAGVEDPLLLLEQAEIRPADADVSAP
;
A
#
# COMPACT_ATOMS: atom_id res chain seq x y z
N MET A 1 1.87 21.31 -9.13
CA MET A 1 0.84 20.81 -8.18
C MET A 1 1.43 20.92 -6.77
N ILE A 2 0.65 21.23 -5.73
CA ILE A 2 1.17 21.25 -4.34
C ILE A 2 0.84 19.94 -3.60
N TRP A 3 1.57 19.65 -2.52
CA TRP A 3 1.40 18.45 -1.70
C TRP A 3 -0.05 18.17 -1.29
N ARG A 4 -0.76 19.20 -0.79
CA ARG A 4 -2.15 19.04 -0.35
C ARG A 4 -3.08 18.56 -1.46
N ASP A 5 -2.93 19.11 -2.66
CA ASP A 5 -3.78 18.75 -3.79
C ASP A 5 -3.46 17.36 -4.32
N TRP A 6 -2.18 16.96 -4.24
CA TRP A 6 -1.76 15.61 -4.58
C TRP A 6 -2.32 14.57 -3.61
N LEU A 7 -2.32 14.83 -2.30
CA LEU A 7 -2.96 13.94 -1.32
C LEU A 7 -4.48 13.80 -1.57
N LYS A 8 -5.14 14.90 -1.95
CA LYS A 8 -6.57 14.89 -2.31
C LYS A 8 -6.85 14.06 -3.56
N LYS A 9 -6.04 14.20 -4.62
CA LYS A 9 -6.13 13.39 -5.86
C LYS A 9 -6.20 11.90 -5.53
N TRP A 10 -5.42 11.45 -4.55
CA TRP A 10 -5.27 10.05 -4.19
C TRP A 10 -6.09 9.60 -2.96
N LYS A 11 -7.03 10.42 -2.48
CA LYS A 11 -7.88 10.12 -1.30
C LYS A 11 -7.08 9.83 -0.01
N MET A 12 -5.85 10.33 0.11
CA MET A 12 -4.96 10.16 1.27
C MET A 12 -4.96 11.42 2.17
N THR A 13 -6.13 12.06 2.31
CA THR A 13 -6.28 13.32 3.07
C THR A 13 -6.21 13.14 4.58
N ASN A 14 -6.30 11.91 5.07
CA ASN A 14 -6.10 11.54 6.47
C ASN A 14 -4.62 11.57 6.88
N LEU A 15 -3.67 11.61 5.93
CA LEU A 15 -2.25 11.73 6.24
C LEU A 15 -1.92 13.13 6.80
N GLN A 16 -1.32 13.14 7.98
CA GLN A 16 -0.86 14.35 8.64
C GLN A 16 0.57 14.67 8.22
N LEU A 17 0.71 15.66 7.34
CA LEU A 17 2.00 16.30 7.03
C LEU A 17 2.14 17.60 7.82
N ASN A 18 3.36 17.98 8.18
CA ASN A 18 3.57 19.27 8.84
C ASN A 18 3.07 20.42 7.94
N PRO A 19 2.39 21.44 8.49
CA PRO A 19 1.78 22.52 7.71
C PRO A 19 2.72 23.21 6.71
N PRO A 20 4.02 23.43 7.00
CA PRO A 20 4.95 24.00 6.03
C PRO A 20 5.12 23.16 4.76
N PHE A 21 5.00 21.83 4.82
CA PHE A 21 5.15 20.97 3.64
C PHE A 21 3.90 20.91 2.77
N LEU A 22 2.71 21.06 3.37
CA LEU A 22 1.43 20.92 2.65
C LEU A 22 1.24 21.93 1.51
N ASN A 23 1.85 23.10 1.64
CA ASN A 23 1.72 24.20 0.67
C ASN A 23 2.94 24.35 -0.24
N VAL A 24 3.88 23.40 -0.22
CA VAL A 24 5.08 23.41 -1.08
C VAL A 24 4.73 22.82 -2.45
N GLU A 25 5.33 23.39 -3.49
CA GLU A 25 5.27 22.86 -4.85
C GLU A 25 5.92 21.47 -4.90
N LEU A 26 5.19 20.51 -5.45
CA LEU A 26 5.64 19.14 -5.60
C LEU A 26 6.46 19.00 -6.88
N LYS A 27 7.73 18.65 -6.73
CA LYS A 27 8.63 18.27 -7.83
C LYS A 27 9.39 17.02 -7.42
N PHE A 28 9.29 15.98 -8.23
CA PHE A 28 9.99 14.72 -8.00
C PHE A 28 11.32 14.75 -8.76
N ALA A 29 12.42 14.61 -8.02
CA ALA A 29 13.73 14.38 -8.61
C ALA A 29 13.80 12.97 -9.21
N ASP A 30 14.80 12.69 -10.04
CA ASP A 30 14.93 11.35 -10.64
C ASP A 30 15.14 10.27 -9.56
N ALA A 31 15.87 10.58 -8.49
CA ALA A 31 15.99 9.69 -7.32
C ALA A 31 14.65 9.43 -6.60
N ASP A 32 13.71 10.40 -6.59
CA ASP A 32 12.35 10.15 -6.06
C ASP A 32 11.60 9.16 -6.97
N LYS A 33 11.71 9.33 -8.29
CA LYS A 33 11.04 8.47 -9.27
C LYS A 33 11.56 7.04 -9.20
N ASP A 34 12.89 6.88 -9.12
CA ASP A 34 13.55 5.57 -9.03
C ASP A 34 13.18 4.86 -7.73
N ALA A 35 13.20 5.56 -6.59
CA ALA A 35 12.76 5.04 -5.31
C ALA A 35 11.27 4.66 -5.31
N ALA A 36 10.43 5.50 -5.92
CA ALA A 36 9.01 5.24 -6.06
C ALA A 36 8.74 4.03 -6.94
N TRP A 37 9.48 3.87 -8.04
CA TRP A 37 9.40 2.71 -8.93
C TRP A 37 9.73 1.42 -8.20
N GLU A 38 10.81 1.38 -7.43
CA GLU A 38 11.16 0.19 -6.65
C GLU A 38 10.06 -0.18 -5.64
N MET A 39 9.57 0.80 -4.88
CA MET A 39 8.50 0.55 -3.90
C MET A 39 7.17 0.18 -4.57
N TYR A 40 6.89 0.75 -5.74
CA TYR A 40 5.74 0.47 -6.56
C TYR A 40 5.71 -1.00 -6.99
N ILE A 41 6.82 -1.51 -7.52
CA ILE A 41 6.96 -2.92 -7.90
C ILE A 41 6.79 -3.83 -6.68
N GLU A 42 7.43 -3.49 -5.55
CA GLU A 42 7.28 -4.25 -4.30
C GLU A 42 5.81 -4.37 -3.86
N LEU A 43 5.01 -3.31 -3.97
CA LEU A 43 3.60 -3.35 -3.59
C LEU A 43 2.70 -4.05 -4.61
N LEU A 44 3.02 -3.94 -5.91
CA LEU A 44 2.27 -4.63 -6.96
C LEU A 44 2.42 -6.15 -6.89
N THR A 45 3.63 -6.65 -6.62
CA THR A 45 3.90 -8.09 -6.68
C THR A 45 3.62 -8.82 -5.37
N ARG A 46 3.17 -8.12 -4.34
CA ARG A 46 2.92 -8.70 -3.01
C ARG A 46 1.44 -8.98 -2.81
N ILE A 47 1.17 -10.14 -2.23
CA ILE A 47 -0.14 -10.59 -1.73
C ILE A 47 -0.81 -9.54 -0.81
N THR A 48 -0.05 -8.61 -0.22
CA THR A 48 -0.58 -7.54 0.65
C THR A 48 -1.51 -6.55 -0.04
N THR A 49 -1.56 -6.47 -1.37
CA THR A 49 -2.51 -5.63 -2.10
C THR A 49 -3.68 -6.43 -2.71
N GLN A 50 -3.53 -7.75 -2.79
CA GLN A 50 -4.53 -8.67 -3.35
C GLN A 50 -5.50 -9.14 -2.27
N ALA A 51 -6.79 -9.21 -2.61
CA ALA A 51 -7.77 -9.78 -1.71
C ALA A 51 -7.43 -11.26 -1.51
N LEU A 52 -7.14 -11.66 -0.28
CA LEU A 52 -7.10 -13.07 0.07
C LEU A 52 -8.54 -13.59 -0.05
N ASP A 53 -8.74 -14.68 -0.80
CA ASP A 53 -10.01 -15.40 -0.74
C ASP A 53 -10.32 -15.71 0.73
N PRO A 54 -11.57 -15.58 1.21
CA PRO A 54 -11.92 -15.91 2.59
C PRO A 54 -11.49 -17.31 3.05
N LYS A 55 -11.25 -18.24 2.11
CA LYS A 55 -10.80 -19.61 2.34
C LYS A 55 -9.28 -19.80 2.23
N ASP A 56 -8.59 -18.85 1.61
CA ASP A 56 -7.15 -18.93 1.33
C ASP A 56 -6.35 -17.89 2.13
N GLY A 57 -5.08 -18.21 2.36
CA GLY A 57 -4.14 -17.33 3.04
C GLY A 57 -4.21 -17.38 4.58
N ASP A 58 -3.02 -17.30 5.18
CA ASP A 58 -2.80 -17.31 6.62
C ASP A 58 -2.60 -15.88 7.14
N GLU A 59 -3.36 -15.49 8.17
CA GLU A 59 -3.33 -14.14 8.75
C GLU A 59 -1.96 -13.77 9.30
N LYS A 60 -1.20 -14.76 9.82
CA LYS A 60 0.17 -14.54 10.28
C LYS A 60 1.08 -14.15 9.12
N THR A 61 0.99 -14.86 8.01
CA THR A 61 1.72 -14.56 6.78
C THR A 61 1.37 -13.18 6.22
N ALA A 62 0.08 -12.80 6.25
CA ALA A 62 -0.34 -11.46 5.85
C ALA A 62 0.26 -10.36 6.75
N LEU A 63 0.18 -10.54 8.07
CA LEU A 63 0.78 -9.62 9.05
C LEU A 63 2.30 -9.49 8.86
N ASP A 64 3.00 -10.59 8.63
CA ASP A 64 4.44 -10.60 8.42
C ASP A 64 4.83 -9.93 7.10
N SER A 65 4.05 -10.12 6.04
CA SER A 65 4.27 -9.45 4.76
C SER A 65 4.10 -7.93 4.89
N ILE A 66 3.11 -7.47 5.64
CA ILE A 66 2.91 -6.03 5.94
C ILE A 66 4.06 -5.49 6.79
N TYR A 67 4.51 -6.24 7.80
CA TYR A 67 5.63 -5.83 8.64
C TYR A 67 6.94 -5.68 7.85
N LYS A 68 7.18 -6.54 6.86
CA LYS A 68 8.36 -6.45 5.96
C LYS A 68 8.44 -5.14 5.19
N LEU A 69 7.33 -4.44 4.97
CA LEU A 69 7.33 -3.13 4.31
C LEU A 69 8.22 -2.11 5.03
N PHE A 70 8.37 -2.20 6.36
CA PHE A 70 9.29 -1.32 7.10
C PHE A 70 10.74 -1.49 6.68
N GLU A 71 11.18 -2.74 6.51
CA GLU A 71 12.56 -3.04 6.12
C GLU A 71 12.80 -2.62 4.66
N ILE A 72 11.92 -3.05 3.75
CA ILE A 72 11.99 -2.73 2.31
C ILE A 72 12.07 -1.22 2.10
N THR A 73 11.14 -0.48 2.69
CA THR A 73 11.10 0.98 2.57
C THR A 73 12.39 1.63 3.09
N ARG A 74 12.93 1.16 4.22
CA ARG A 74 14.18 1.71 4.76
C ARG A 74 15.36 1.43 3.83
N GLU A 75 15.43 0.25 3.23
CA GLU A 75 16.49 -0.09 2.29
C GLU A 75 16.42 0.77 1.02
N ILE A 76 15.22 1.01 0.49
CA ILE A 76 15.01 1.93 -0.65
C ILE A 76 15.47 3.34 -0.28
N ILE A 77 15.02 3.88 0.87
CA ILE A 77 15.44 5.22 1.35
C ILE A 77 16.96 5.32 1.51
N LYS A 78 17.62 4.28 2.06
CA LYS A 78 19.07 4.28 2.22
C LYS A 78 19.81 4.23 0.89
N ARG A 79 19.29 3.47 -0.08
CA ARG A 79 19.90 3.30 -1.41
C ARG A 79 19.89 4.59 -2.22
N HIS A 80 18.74 5.28 -2.24
CA HIS A 80 18.56 6.53 -2.99
C HIS A 80 19.00 7.77 -2.19
N GLY A 81 19.14 7.63 -0.88
CA GLY A 81 19.69 8.67 -0.02
C GLY A 81 18.85 9.95 0.01
N ARG A 82 19.52 11.07 0.28
CA ARG A 82 18.87 12.37 0.50
C ARG A 82 18.24 12.97 -0.76
N ASP A 83 18.57 12.45 -1.92
CA ASP A 83 18.08 12.95 -3.21
C ASP A 83 16.64 12.46 -3.49
N SER A 84 16.17 11.44 -2.76
CA SER A 84 14.79 10.92 -2.79
C SER A 84 13.89 11.54 -1.70
N LEU A 85 13.96 12.87 -1.53
CA LEU A 85 13.34 13.55 -0.40
C LEU A 85 11.81 13.47 -0.37
N GLU A 86 11.14 13.64 -1.52
CA GLU A 86 9.68 13.63 -1.59
C GLU A 86 9.12 12.21 -1.44
N PHE A 87 9.80 11.21 -2.01
CA PHE A 87 9.53 9.79 -1.73
C PHE A 87 9.69 9.49 -0.24
N THR A 88 10.81 9.90 0.36
CA THR A 88 11.11 9.66 1.77
C THR A 88 10.05 10.26 2.69
N LYS A 89 9.60 11.48 2.43
CA LYS A 89 8.52 12.13 3.18
C LYS A 89 7.23 11.31 3.14
N LEU A 90 6.80 10.91 1.94
CA LEU A 90 5.60 10.10 1.75
C LEU A 90 5.72 8.75 2.48
N ALA A 91 6.83 8.04 2.24
CA ALA A 91 7.05 6.70 2.75
C ALA A 91 7.08 6.66 4.28
N ILE A 92 7.76 7.61 4.94
CA ILE A 92 7.79 7.71 6.41
C ILE A 92 6.38 7.94 6.98
N VAL A 93 5.59 8.78 6.33
CA VAL A 93 4.24 9.13 6.77
C VAL A 93 3.31 7.92 6.64
N VAL A 94 3.35 7.21 5.51
CA VAL A 94 2.57 5.97 5.31
C VAL A 94 2.99 4.88 6.30
N LEU A 95 4.30 4.65 6.48
CA LEU A 95 4.79 3.66 7.44
C LEU A 95 4.29 3.95 8.86
N ASN A 96 4.33 5.20 9.31
CA ASN A 96 4.02 5.54 10.69
C ASN A 96 2.53 5.77 10.98
N GLN A 97 1.76 6.26 10.01
CA GLN A 97 0.35 6.61 10.23
C GLN A 97 -0.62 5.56 9.70
N ILE A 98 -0.21 4.74 8.73
CA ILE A 98 -1.07 3.71 8.12
C ILE A 98 -0.63 2.30 8.55
N ILE A 99 0.65 1.96 8.35
CA ILE A 99 1.12 0.57 8.56
C ILE A 99 1.43 0.27 10.04
N ARG A 100 2.04 1.23 10.76
CA ARG A 100 2.41 1.05 12.18
C ARG A 100 1.20 0.79 13.09
N PRO A 101 0.07 1.52 13.00
CA PRO A 101 -1.08 1.24 13.87
C PRO A 101 -1.62 -0.18 13.68
N PHE A 102 -1.74 -0.63 12.44
CA PHE A 102 -2.20 -1.98 12.11
C PHE A 102 -1.25 -3.05 12.69
N THR A 103 0.05 -2.96 12.36
CA THR A 103 1.03 -3.95 12.82
C THR A 103 1.17 -3.96 14.34
N ALA A 104 1.16 -2.80 15.00
CA ALA A 104 1.21 -2.71 16.46
C ALA A 104 -0.02 -3.33 17.12
N ARG A 105 -1.22 -3.10 16.57
CA ARG A 105 -2.46 -3.68 17.08
C ARG A 105 -2.45 -5.21 17.04
N TRP A 106 -1.99 -5.78 15.93
CA TRP A 106 -2.09 -7.21 15.67
C TRP A 106 -0.87 -8.03 16.09
N HIS A 107 0.26 -7.38 16.42
CA HIS A 107 1.48 -8.09 16.84
C HIS A 107 1.26 -8.95 18.10
N LYS A 108 0.75 -8.37 19.20
CA LYS A 108 0.51 -9.11 20.45
C LYS A 108 -0.59 -10.18 20.30
N PRO A 109 -1.77 -9.89 19.71
CA PRO A 109 -2.77 -10.93 19.45
C PRO A 109 -2.23 -12.09 18.61
N SER A 110 -1.44 -11.79 17.57
CA SER A 110 -0.87 -12.81 16.70
C SER A 110 0.02 -13.80 17.45
N VAL A 111 0.94 -13.31 18.30
CA VAL A 111 1.80 -14.20 19.12
C VAL A 111 1.03 -14.96 20.19
N SER A 112 -0.14 -14.46 20.62
CA SER A 112 -1.05 -15.12 21.54
C SER A 112 -1.99 -16.12 20.86
N GLY A 113 -1.84 -16.38 19.55
CA GLY A 113 -2.66 -17.35 18.83
C GLY A 113 -4.06 -16.85 18.48
N ALA A 114 -4.27 -15.52 18.38
CA ALA A 114 -5.57 -14.92 18.09
C ALA A 114 -6.21 -15.41 16.78
N PHE A 115 -5.42 -15.87 15.81
CA PHE A 115 -5.95 -16.39 14.55
C PHE A 115 -6.64 -17.76 14.67
N ASN A 116 -6.48 -18.45 15.81
CA ASN A 116 -7.27 -19.65 16.13
C ASN A 116 -8.71 -19.32 16.55
N ASP A 117 -8.97 -18.08 16.97
CA ASP A 117 -10.28 -17.58 17.34
C ASP A 117 -10.98 -16.97 16.11
N SER A 118 -12.21 -17.42 15.82
CA SER A 118 -12.93 -17.00 14.61
C SER A 118 -13.33 -15.53 14.63
N VAL A 119 -13.61 -14.96 15.80
CA VAL A 119 -14.00 -13.56 15.96
C VAL A 119 -12.79 -12.66 15.73
N GLN A 120 -11.65 -12.99 16.33
CA GLN A 120 -10.40 -12.25 16.14
C GLN A 120 -9.89 -12.35 14.70
N ARG A 121 -10.02 -13.53 14.07
CA ARG A 121 -9.68 -13.72 12.65
C ARG A 121 -10.53 -12.84 11.74
N LEU A 122 -11.84 -12.78 11.98
CA LEU A 122 -12.74 -11.93 11.21
C LEU A 122 -12.41 -10.45 11.39
N ALA A 123 -12.14 -10.01 12.62
CA ALA A 123 -11.72 -8.64 12.90
C ALA A 123 -10.39 -8.28 12.19
N PHE A 124 -9.42 -9.19 12.20
CA PHE A 124 -8.16 -9.00 11.46
C PHE A 124 -8.41 -8.83 9.96
N ARG A 125 -9.24 -9.69 9.36
CA ARG A 125 -9.55 -9.62 7.92
C ARG A 125 -10.30 -8.35 7.53
N GLN A 126 -11.20 -7.85 8.37
CA GLN A 126 -11.89 -6.58 8.15
C GLN A 126 -10.91 -5.41 8.12
N GLU A 127 -10.04 -5.30 9.12
CA GLU A 127 -9.04 -4.24 9.18
C GLU A 127 -7.95 -4.38 8.12
N LEU A 128 -7.61 -5.61 7.75
CA LEU A 128 -6.72 -5.89 6.64
C LEU A 128 -7.32 -5.31 5.35
N ALA A 129 -8.62 -5.53 5.09
CA ALA A 129 -9.27 -4.98 3.89
C ALA A 129 -9.22 -3.44 3.85
N GLU A 130 -9.39 -2.77 5.00
CA GLU A 130 -9.24 -1.32 5.12
C GLU A 130 -7.80 -0.86 4.87
N LEU A 131 -6.82 -1.56 5.43
CA LEU A 131 -5.40 -1.29 5.17
C LEU A 131 -5.07 -1.48 3.69
N GLN A 132 -5.57 -2.55 3.07
CA GLN A 132 -5.35 -2.85 1.66
C GLN A 132 -5.88 -1.74 0.75
N ALA A 133 -7.02 -1.13 1.09
CA ALA A 133 -7.53 0.03 0.35
C ALA A 133 -6.55 1.21 0.41
N ASN A 134 -5.98 1.49 1.59
CA ASN A 134 -4.96 2.54 1.74
C ASN A 134 -3.66 2.19 0.99
N LEU A 135 -3.24 0.93 1.01
CA LEU A 135 -2.04 0.48 0.29
C LEU A 135 -2.22 0.53 -1.23
N ARG A 136 -3.42 0.27 -1.75
CA ARG A 136 -3.73 0.47 -3.19
C ARG A 136 -3.63 1.94 -3.59
N ASN A 137 -4.17 2.85 -2.77
CA ASN A 137 -4.00 4.30 -3.01
C ASN A 137 -2.53 4.71 -2.97
N TYR A 138 -1.77 4.21 -1.99
CA TYR A 138 -0.33 4.46 -1.90
C TYR A 138 0.44 3.90 -3.12
N THR A 139 0.10 2.71 -3.59
CA THR A 139 0.68 2.11 -4.80
C THR A 139 0.43 2.99 -6.02
N ALA A 140 -0.79 3.51 -6.18
CA ALA A 140 -1.12 4.39 -7.29
C ALA A 140 -0.40 5.75 -7.19
N MET A 141 -0.22 6.30 -5.97
CA MET A 141 0.64 7.47 -5.74
C MET A 141 2.09 7.23 -6.15
N LEU A 142 2.64 6.05 -5.84
CA LEU A 142 4.01 5.70 -6.23
C LEU A 142 4.15 5.57 -7.75
N GLY A 143 3.16 5.00 -8.44
CA GLY A 143 3.12 4.97 -9.91
C GLY A 143 3.12 6.37 -10.52
N ASP A 144 2.30 7.28 -9.99
CA ASP A 144 2.26 8.69 -10.40
C ASP A 144 3.60 9.41 -10.14
N MET A 145 4.22 9.14 -8.99
CA MET A 145 5.54 9.68 -8.65
C MET A 145 6.62 9.15 -9.60
N ALA A 146 6.58 7.85 -9.93
CA ALA A 146 7.51 7.21 -10.84
C ALA A 146 7.30 7.59 -12.33
N GLY A 147 6.21 8.29 -12.66
CA GLY A 147 5.89 8.66 -14.04
C GLY A 147 5.29 7.52 -14.87
N VAL A 148 4.65 6.55 -14.23
CA VAL A 148 3.95 5.44 -14.90
C VAL A 148 2.60 5.94 -15.43
N GLU A 149 2.48 6.09 -16.75
CA GLU A 149 1.28 6.67 -17.41
C GLU A 149 0.04 5.75 -17.32
N ASP A 150 0.22 4.44 -17.44
CA ASP A 150 -0.81 3.42 -17.23
C ASP A 150 -0.46 2.55 -16.03
N PRO A 151 -1.19 2.64 -14.90
CA PRO A 151 -0.87 1.84 -13.72
C PRO A 151 -0.89 0.36 -14.09
N LEU A 152 0.21 -0.36 -13.89
CA LEU A 152 0.27 -1.83 -13.99
C LEU A 152 -0.79 -2.52 -13.11
N LEU A 153 -1.40 -1.80 -12.15
CA LEU A 153 -2.61 -2.20 -11.43
C LEU A 153 -3.77 -2.61 -12.37
N LEU A 154 -3.83 -2.07 -13.60
CA LEU A 154 -4.80 -2.47 -14.62
C LEU A 154 -4.56 -3.89 -15.16
N LEU A 155 -3.32 -4.40 -15.06
CA LEU A 155 -3.00 -5.78 -15.43
C LEU A 155 -3.63 -6.79 -14.46
N GLU A 156 -3.79 -6.44 -13.18
CA GLU A 156 -4.46 -7.30 -12.19
C GLU A 156 -5.98 -7.42 -12.46
N GLN A 157 -6.60 -6.39 -13.05
CA GLN A 157 -8.05 -6.38 -13.31
C GLN A 157 -8.45 -7.18 -14.55
N ALA A 158 -7.49 -7.60 -15.37
CA ALA A 158 -7.76 -8.28 -16.63
C ALA A 158 -8.27 -9.73 -16.47
N GLU A 159 -8.19 -10.33 -15.28
CA GLU A 159 -8.57 -11.73 -15.04
C GLU A 159 -9.95 -11.95 -14.41
N ILE A 160 -10.77 -10.90 -14.24
CA ILE A 160 -12.19 -11.06 -13.83
C ILE A 160 -13.11 -10.55 -14.94
N ARG A 161 -13.06 -11.19 -16.10
CA ARG A 161 -14.26 -11.33 -16.93
C ARG A 161 -14.75 -12.76 -16.72
N PRO A 162 -16.00 -12.99 -16.29
CA PRO A 162 -16.56 -14.32 -16.42
C PRO A 162 -16.57 -14.64 -17.92
N ALA A 163 -15.65 -15.50 -18.34
CA ALA A 163 -15.85 -16.33 -19.51
C ALA A 163 -16.98 -17.29 -19.11
N ASP A 164 -18.22 -16.86 -19.32
CA ASP A 164 -19.44 -17.69 -19.44
C ASP A 164 -20.65 -16.76 -19.53
N ALA A 165 -20.80 -16.14 -20.71
CA ALA A 165 -22.10 -15.68 -21.21
C ALA A 165 -22.30 -16.25 -22.62
N ASP A 166 -22.02 -17.54 -22.78
CA ASP A 166 -22.52 -18.34 -23.90
C ASP A 166 -23.17 -19.60 -23.33
N VAL A 167 -24.40 -19.44 -22.85
CA VAL A 167 -25.31 -20.57 -22.61
C VAL A 167 -26.67 -20.18 -23.19
N SER A 168 -26.87 -20.62 -24.44
CA SER A 168 -28.13 -21.01 -25.07
C SER A 168 -29.35 -20.08 -24.87
N ALA A 169 -29.69 -19.33 -25.92
CA ALA A 169 -31.08 -18.94 -26.14
C ALA A 169 -31.89 -20.16 -26.63
N PRO A 170 -33.16 -20.32 -26.20
CA PRO A 170 -34.04 -21.40 -26.64
C PRO A 170 -34.47 -21.28 -28.11
#